data_AF-W6KL03-F1
#
_entry.id   AF-W6KL03-F1
#
_cell.length_a   1.000
_cell.length_b   1.000
_cell.length_c   1.000
_cell.angle_alpha   90.00
_cell.angle_beta   90.00
_cell.angle_gamma   90.00
#
_symmetry.space_group_name_H-M   'P 1'
#
loop_
_entity.id
_entity.type
_entity.pdbx_description
1 polymer ?
#
loop_
_entity_poly.entity_id
_entity_poly.type
_entity_poly.pdbx_seq_one_letter_code
_entity_poly.pdbx_strand_id
1 'polypeptide(L)'
;MSVADQEGIECLIPCNDQCGGNYEKYRFGQTDKEVEVFVPLDENTASKQLKVIINPHDLHIAVKGVTILSGKLFKPIKATESTWLIRDSELVVVLVKTNLHYEEWWPLVVEGEVQIDMKTLKPPEIHLAELDDGARATVARMMFDQQQKRTGKATSEELMYTQ
;
A
#
# COMPACT_ATOMS: atom_id res chain seq x y z
N MET A 1 5.81 -8.32 -4.11
CA MET A 1 5.39 -9.70 -4.35
C MET A 1 4.56 -9.71 -5.62
N SER A 2 4.82 -10.63 -6.53
CA SER A 2 4.15 -10.76 -7.81
C SER A 2 3.03 -11.80 -7.76
N VAL A 3 2.13 -11.79 -8.74
CA VAL A 3 1.12 -12.85 -8.91
C VAL A 3 1.77 -14.24 -9.08
N ALA A 4 2.93 -14.31 -9.72
CA ALA A 4 3.67 -15.56 -9.89
C ALA A 4 4.19 -16.12 -8.55
N ASP A 5 4.45 -15.24 -7.58
CA ASP A 5 4.91 -15.66 -6.24
C ASP A 5 3.80 -16.37 -5.44
N GLN A 6 2.54 -16.32 -5.91
CA GLN A 6 1.39 -16.98 -5.29
C GLN A 6 0.98 -18.30 -5.97
N GLU A 7 1.79 -18.81 -6.90
CA GLU A 7 1.52 -20.12 -7.50
C GLU A 7 1.51 -21.23 -6.43
N GLY A 8 0.41 -21.98 -6.36
CA GLY A 8 0.23 -23.08 -5.40
C GLY A 8 -0.18 -22.64 -3.99
N ILE A 9 -0.42 -21.34 -3.74
CA ILE A 9 -1.05 -20.90 -2.49
C ILE A 9 -2.56 -21.12 -2.58
N GLU A 10 -3.07 -21.94 -1.67
CA GLU A 10 -4.51 -22.15 -1.48
C GLU A 10 -5.06 -21.20 -0.41
N CYS A 11 -6.36 -20.88 -0.48
CA CYS A 11 -7.06 -20.02 0.48
C CYS A 11 -6.60 -18.54 0.50
N LEU A 12 -6.58 -17.88 -0.66
CA LEU A 12 -6.37 -16.43 -0.77
C LEU A 12 -7.67 -15.65 -0.52
N ILE A 13 -7.57 -14.45 0.08
CA ILE A 13 -8.71 -13.54 0.30
C ILE A 13 -8.80 -12.56 -0.89
N PRO A 14 -9.98 -12.32 -1.49
CA PRO A 14 -10.10 -11.31 -2.53
C PRO A 14 -9.73 -9.91 -1.99
N CYS A 15 -9.08 -9.11 -2.82
CA CYS A 15 -8.71 -7.76 -2.49
C CYS A 15 -9.96 -6.88 -2.30
N ASN A 16 -9.95 -6.03 -1.26
CA ASN A 16 -11.01 -5.05 -1.01
C ASN A 16 -10.80 -3.75 -1.81
N ASP A 17 -11.76 -2.83 -1.75
CA ASP A 17 -11.72 -1.55 -2.48
C ASP A 17 -10.58 -0.61 -2.05
N GLN A 18 -9.88 -0.94 -0.95
CA GLN A 18 -8.73 -0.20 -0.44
C GLN A 18 -7.40 -0.91 -0.77
N CYS A 19 -7.36 -1.78 -1.78
CA CYS A 19 -6.16 -2.50 -2.18
C CYS A 19 -5.55 -3.42 -1.10
N GLY A 20 -6.34 -3.80 -0.09
CA GLY A 20 -5.92 -4.69 1.00
C GLY A 20 -6.88 -5.87 1.17
N GLY A 21 -7.04 -6.36 2.40
CA GLY A 21 -7.82 -7.56 2.71
C GLY A 21 -8.75 -7.39 3.91
N ASN A 22 -9.87 -8.12 3.90
CA ASN A 22 -10.83 -8.19 5.00
C ASN A 22 -10.63 -9.48 5.79
N TYR A 23 -10.22 -9.37 7.05
CA TYR A 23 -10.07 -10.49 7.99
C TYR A 23 -11.21 -10.47 9.00
N GLU A 24 -11.30 -11.51 9.82
CA GLU A 24 -12.36 -11.64 10.82
C GLU A 24 -12.35 -10.51 11.86
N LYS A 25 -11.16 -10.07 12.30
CA LYS A 25 -11.00 -9.12 13.42
C LYS A 25 -10.57 -7.71 13.00
N TYR A 26 -10.14 -7.56 11.76
CA TYR A 26 -9.61 -6.32 11.24
C TYR A 26 -9.68 -6.33 9.71
N ARG A 27 -9.49 -5.19 9.08
CA ARG A 27 -9.15 -5.12 7.65
C ARG A 27 -7.94 -4.25 7.47
N PHE A 28 -7.26 -4.39 6.35
CA PHE A 28 -6.28 -3.40 5.94
C PHE A 28 -6.60 -2.87 4.55
N GLY A 29 -6.14 -1.64 4.32
CA GLY A 29 -6.03 -1.02 3.03
C GLY A 29 -4.61 -0.52 2.83
N GLN A 30 -4.28 -0.10 1.62
CA GLN A 30 -2.96 0.45 1.33
C GLN A 30 -2.98 1.32 0.07
N THR A 31 -1.98 2.20 0.03
CA THR A 31 -1.59 2.97 -1.15
C THR A 31 -0.15 2.58 -1.54
N ASP A 32 0.43 3.30 -2.48
CA ASP A 32 1.87 3.24 -2.78
C ASP A 32 2.73 3.63 -1.57
N LYS A 33 2.22 4.48 -0.66
CA LYS A 33 2.98 5.07 0.45
C LYS A 33 2.79 4.39 1.79
N GLU A 34 1.59 3.88 2.05
CA GLU A 34 1.23 3.42 3.40
C GLU A 34 0.32 2.21 3.40
N VAL A 35 0.28 1.53 4.55
CA VAL A 35 -0.68 0.49 4.89
C VAL A 35 -1.51 1.02 6.06
N GLU A 36 -2.83 1.01 5.91
CA GLU A 36 -3.77 1.36 6.98
C GLU A 36 -4.43 0.09 7.52
N VAL A 37 -4.30 -0.16 8.82
CA VAL A 37 -4.97 -1.26 9.52
C VAL A 37 -6.15 -0.70 10.31
N PHE A 38 -7.31 -1.29 10.11
CA PHE A 38 -8.58 -0.86 10.68
C PHE A 38 -9.13 -1.95 11.59
N VAL A 39 -9.28 -1.62 12.88
CA VAL A 39 -9.80 -2.54 13.90
C VAL A 39 -11.09 -1.96 14.47
N PRO A 40 -12.25 -2.59 14.19
CA PRO A 40 -13.53 -2.17 14.78
C PRO A 40 -13.45 -2.18 16.31
N LEU A 41 -13.98 -1.13 16.95
CA LEU A 41 -14.04 -1.01 18.40
C LEU A 41 -15.50 -0.97 18.87
N ASP A 42 -15.74 -1.49 20.07
CA ASP A 42 -17.03 -1.27 20.73
C ASP A 42 -17.22 0.22 21.06
N GLU A 43 -18.47 0.65 21.14
CA GLU A 43 -18.82 2.00 21.60
C GLU A 43 -18.11 2.36 22.91
N ASN A 44 -17.60 3.58 22.97
CA ASN A 44 -16.88 4.14 24.13
C ASN A 44 -15.54 3.45 24.48
N THR A 45 -14.93 2.69 23.56
CA THR A 45 -13.57 2.19 23.76
C THR A 45 -12.59 3.36 23.87
N ALA A 46 -11.97 3.51 25.04
CA ALA A 46 -11.03 4.59 25.32
C ALA A 46 -9.60 4.19 24.93
N SER A 47 -8.77 5.17 24.55
CA SER A 47 -7.38 4.94 24.13
C SER A 47 -6.53 4.14 25.14
N LYS A 48 -6.80 4.28 26.44
CA LYS A 48 -6.11 3.52 27.51
C LYS A 48 -6.36 2.00 27.47
N GLN A 49 -7.41 1.58 26.76
CA GLN A 49 -7.75 0.17 26.56
C GLN A 49 -7.09 -0.41 25.31
N LEU A 50 -6.37 0.41 24.55
CA LEU A 50 -5.64 0.01 23.36
C LEU A 50 -4.16 -0.16 23.73
N LYS A 51 -3.54 -1.19 23.16
CA LYS A 51 -2.10 -1.36 23.18
C LYS A 51 -1.64 -1.49 21.74
N VAL A 52 -1.02 -0.42 21.23
CA VAL A 52 -0.50 -0.35 19.87
C VAL A 52 1.01 -0.13 19.96
N ILE A 53 1.80 -1.10 19.53
CA ILE A 53 3.26 -1.02 19.44
C ILE A 53 3.63 -1.11 17.97
N ILE A 54 4.27 -0.05 17.47
CA ILE A 54 4.70 0.08 16.09
C ILE A 54 6.23 0.13 16.11
N ASN A 55 6.86 -0.91 15.59
CA ASN A 55 8.31 -0.99 15.42
C ASN A 55 8.64 -1.06 13.92
N PRO A 56 9.89 -0.78 13.52
CA PRO A 56 10.27 -0.83 12.11
C PRO A 56 9.98 -2.16 11.41
N HIS A 57 9.97 -3.28 12.14
CA HIS A 57 9.78 -4.63 11.58
C HIS A 57 8.63 -5.41 12.24
N ASP A 58 7.94 -4.86 13.23
CA ASP A 58 6.95 -5.59 14.02
C ASP A 58 5.79 -4.70 14.39
N LEU A 59 4.61 -5.30 14.45
CA LEU A 59 3.37 -4.64 14.87
C LEU A 59 2.70 -5.46 15.95
N HIS A 60 2.16 -4.78 16.96
CA HIS A 60 1.29 -5.39 17.96
C HIS A 60 0.10 -4.49 18.23
N ILE A 61 -1.10 -5.01 18.01
CA ILE A 61 -2.38 -4.37 18.27
C ILE A 61 -3.18 -5.27 19.20
N ALA A 62 -3.52 -4.76 20.38
CA ALA A 62 -4.46 -5.39 21.29
C ALA A 62 -5.52 -4.40 21.78
N VAL A 63 -6.75 -4.88 21.90
CA VAL A 63 -7.92 -4.12 22.34
C VAL A 63 -8.47 -4.79 23.60
N LYS A 64 -8.58 -4.05 24.70
CA LYS A 64 -9.08 -4.56 26.00
C LYS A 64 -8.35 -5.84 26.47
N GLY A 65 -7.05 -5.96 26.13
CA GLY A 65 -6.21 -7.11 26.50
C GLY A 65 -6.28 -8.30 25.52
N VAL A 66 -7.13 -8.25 24.49
CA VAL A 66 -7.21 -9.27 23.44
C VAL A 66 -6.33 -8.87 22.27
N THR A 67 -5.38 -9.72 21.89
CA THR A 67 -4.55 -9.51 20.70
C THR A 67 -5.39 -9.63 19.44
N ILE A 68 -5.38 -8.57 18.64
CA ILE A 68 -6.06 -8.51 17.33
C ILE A 68 -5.10 -8.88 16.22
N LEU A 69 -3.92 -8.27 16.22
CA LEU A 69 -2.88 -8.46 15.21
C LEU A 69 -1.51 -8.35 15.88
N SER A 70 -0.63 -9.33 15.69
CA SER A 70 0.71 -9.30 16.28
C SER A 70 1.68 -10.16 15.48
N GLY A 71 2.80 -9.58 15.08
CA GLY A 71 3.84 -10.33 14.38
C GLY A 71 4.84 -9.44 13.65
N LYS A 72 5.77 -10.10 12.95
CA LYS A 72 6.73 -9.47 12.05
C LYS A 72 6.00 -8.94 10.82
N LEU A 73 6.24 -7.69 10.45
CA LEU A 73 5.67 -7.06 9.28
C LEU A 73 6.20 -7.69 7.99
N PHE A 74 5.38 -7.68 6.94
CA PHE A 74 5.76 -8.16 5.60
C PHE A 74 7.02 -7.45 5.06
N LYS A 75 7.08 -6.13 5.27
CA LYS A 75 8.21 -5.27 4.93
C LYS A 75 8.44 -4.24 6.03
N PRO A 76 9.67 -3.69 6.14
CA PRO A 76 9.93 -2.66 7.12
C PRO A 76 9.14 -1.39 6.84
N ILE A 77 8.86 -0.65 7.91
CA ILE A 77 8.15 0.63 7.89
C ILE A 77 9.00 1.71 8.54
N LYS A 78 8.66 2.96 8.26
CA LYS A 78 9.19 4.11 8.96
C LYS A 78 8.39 4.33 10.25
N ALA A 79 8.76 3.63 11.31
CA ALA A 79 8.03 3.67 12.58
C ALA A 79 7.84 5.09 13.16
N THR A 80 8.79 5.99 12.95
CA THR A 80 8.71 7.39 13.42
C THR A 80 7.71 8.25 12.63
N GLU A 81 7.38 7.86 11.40
CA GLU A 81 6.36 8.51 10.55
C GLU A 81 5.01 7.80 10.63
N SER A 82 4.97 6.62 11.26
CA SER A 82 3.77 5.81 11.43
C SER A 82 3.03 6.22 12.71
N THR A 83 1.71 6.11 12.69
CA THR A 83 0.87 6.58 13.79
C THR A 83 -0.38 5.73 13.95
N TRP A 84 -1.17 6.01 14.98
CA TRP A 84 -2.51 5.46 15.11
C TRP A 84 -3.45 6.49 15.74
N LEU A 85 -4.73 6.37 15.41
CA LEU A 85 -5.79 7.20 15.95
C LEU A 85 -7.09 6.40 16.08
N ILE A 86 -8.05 6.94 16.82
CA ILE A 86 -9.41 6.43 16.86
C ILE A 86 -10.26 7.36 15.99
N ARG A 87 -11.01 6.79 15.03
CA ARG A 87 -11.94 7.50 14.15
C ARG A 87 -13.20 6.66 13.99
N ASP A 88 -14.38 7.26 14.21
CA ASP A 88 -15.68 6.60 13.96
C ASP A 88 -15.82 5.20 14.57
N SER A 89 -15.48 5.05 15.86
CA SER A 89 -15.49 3.77 16.59
C SER A 89 -14.53 2.71 16.01
N GLU A 90 -13.46 3.15 15.37
CA GLU A 90 -12.45 2.27 14.79
C GLU A 90 -11.05 2.75 15.18
N LEU A 91 -10.17 1.80 15.53
CA LEU A 91 -8.75 2.06 15.63
C LEU A 91 -8.16 2.00 14.22
N VAL A 92 -7.57 3.10 13.77
CA VAL A 92 -6.84 3.20 12.50
C VAL A 92 -5.36 3.30 12.81
N VAL A 93 -4.58 2.33 12.34
CA VAL A 93 -3.12 2.31 12.45
C VAL A 93 -2.53 2.55 11.07
N VAL A 94 -1.78 3.63 10.91
CA VAL A 94 -1.16 4.06 9.66
C VAL A 94 0.32 3.71 9.68
N LEU A 95 0.76 2.85 8.77
CA LEU A 95 2.12 2.35 8.66
C LEU A 95 2.76 2.89 7.39
N VAL A 96 3.77 3.75 7.53
CA VAL A 96 4.45 4.38 6.39
C VAL A 96 5.50 3.42 5.84
N LYS A 97 5.41 3.05 4.56
CA LYS A 97 6.33 2.14 3.88
C LYS A 97 7.72 2.79 3.77
N THR A 98 8.78 1.99 3.89
CA THR A 98 10.16 2.50 3.67
C THR A 98 10.46 2.72 2.19
N ASN A 99 9.85 1.93 1.32
CA ASN A 99 10.05 2.00 -0.12
C ASN A 99 8.97 2.87 -0.76
N LEU A 100 9.39 4.04 -1.25
CA LEU A 100 8.52 5.02 -1.92
C LEU A 100 8.89 5.22 -3.39
N HIS A 101 9.85 4.43 -3.92
CA HIS A 101 10.40 4.62 -5.27
C HIS A 101 9.67 3.83 -6.33
N TYR A 102 9.04 2.72 -5.95
CA TYR A 102 8.25 1.87 -6.84
C TYR A 102 7.06 1.29 -6.08
N GLU A 103 6.05 0.85 -6.83
CA GLU A 103 4.86 0.24 -6.27
C GLU A 103 5.21 -1.02 -5.46
N GLU A 104 4.89 -0.99 -4.17
CA GLU A 104 5.08 -2.11 -3.26
C GLU A 104 3.76 -2.50 -2.61
N TRP A 105 3.00 -3.34 -3.29
CA TRP A 105 1.74 -3.87 -2.78
C TRP A 105 1.98 -5.02 -1.80
N TRP A 106 1.43 -4.87 -0.60
CA TRP A 106 1.55 -5.83 0.49
C TRP A 106 0.44 -6.88 0.39
N PRO A 107 0.78 -8.18 0.36
CA PRO A 107 -0.20 -9.25 0.33
C PRO A 107 -0.87 -9.51 1.69
N LEU A 108 -0.25 -9.07 2.78
CA LEU A 108 -0.69 -9.20 4.16
C LEU A 108 0.07 -8.16 5.01
N VAL A 109 -0.38 -7.90 6.23
CA VAL A 109 0.28 -6.95 7.13
C VAL A 109 1.43 -7.61 7.90
N VAL A 110 1.16 -8.74 8.56
CA VAL A 110 2.16 -9.51 9.31
C VAL A 110 2.36 -10.90 8.71
N GLU A 111 3.61 -11.37 8.73
CA GLU A 111 3.99 -12.69 8.24
C GLU A 111 3.20 -13.80 8.96
N GLY A 112 2.80 -14.83 8.20
CA GLY A 112 2.05 -15.98 8.71
C GLY A 112 0.53 -15.85 8.64
N GLU A 113 -0.01 -14.67 8.30
CA GLU A 113 -1.42 -14.53 7.98
C GLU A 113 -1.76 -14.99 6.55
N VAL A 114 -3.05 -15.18 6.30
CA VAL A 114 -3.56 -15.44 4.96
C VAL A 114 -3.27 -14.23 4.07
N GLN A 115 -2.85 -14.48 2.84
CA GLN A 115 -2.58 -13.43 1.86
C GLN A 115 -3.84 -13.04 1.09
N ILE A 116 -3.89 -11.79 0.63
CA ILE A 116 -4.83 -11.37 -0.41
C ILE A 116 -4.44 -11.98 -1.76
N ASP A 117 -5.42 -12.21 -2.62
CA ASP A 117 -5.20 -12.62 -4.00
C ASP A 117 -4.73 -11.41 -4.81
N MET A 118 -3.43 -11.39 -5.12
CA MET A 118 -2.82 -10.30 -5.89
C MET A 118 -3.37 -10.22 -7.32
N LYS A 119 -4.06 -11.24 -7.83
CA LYS A 119 -4.77 -11.19 -9.13
C LYS A 119 -6.01 -10.30 -9.09
N THR A 120 -6.59 -10.09 -7.91
CA THR A 120 -7.80 -9.29 -7.72
C THR A 120 -7.51 -7.84 -7.34
N LEU A 121 -6.24 -7.52 -7.08
CA LEU A 121 -5.77 -6.18 -6.75
C LEU A 121 -6.02 -5.22 -7.93
N LYS A 122 -6.63 -4.07 -7.62
CA LYS A 122 -6.88 -3.00 -8.60
C LYS A 122 -6.35 -1.68 -8.03
N PRO A 123 -5.08 -1.34 -8.30
CA PRO A 123 -4.54 -0.04 -7.94
C PRO A 123 -5.35 1.11 -8.55
N PRO A 124 -5.44 2.27 -7.88
CA PRO A 124 -6.04 3.46 -8.46
C PRO A 124 -5.34 3.80 -9.79
N GLU A 125 -6.11 4.08 -10.84
CA GLU A 125 -5.56 4.60 -12.08
C GLU A 125 -5.01 6.00 -11.85
N ILE A 126 -3.69 6.19 -11.96
CA ILE A 126 -3.08 7.52 -11.92
C ILE A 126 -3.49 8.27 -13.19
N HIS A 127 -4.52 9.11 -13.09
CA HIS A 127 -4.92 9.96 -14.21
C HIS A 127 -3.86 11.03 -14.46
N LEU A 128 -3.41 11.15 -15.71
CA LEU A 128 -2.44 12.16 -16.16
C LEU A 128 -2.77 13.59 -15.69
N ALA A 129 -4.06 13.89 -15.48
CA ALA A 129 -4.53 15.18 -15.00
C ALA A 129 -4.14 15.50 -13.54
N GLU A 130 -3.91 14.48 -12.70
CA GLU A 130 -3.57 14.62 -11.29
C GLU A 130 -2.05 14.71 -11.04
N LEU A 131 -1.24 14.39 -12.04
CA LEU A 131 0.20 14.59 -12.01
C LEU A 131 0.54 16.09 -12.00
N ASP A 132 1.59 16.52 -11.32
CA ASP A 132 2.05 17.92 -11.40
C ASP A 132 2.60 18.26 -12.80
N ASP A 133 2.78 19.56 -13.08
CA ASP A 133 3.23 20.02 -14.41
C ASP A 133 4.55 19.37 -14.86
N GLY A 134 5.46 19.13 -13.92
CA GLY A 134 6.75 18.49 -14.18
C GLY A 134 6.62 17.01 -14.56
N ALA A 135 5.83 16.24 -13.81
CA ALA A 135 5.58 14.84 -14.11
C ALA A 135 4.79 14.68 -15.42
N ARG A 136 3.80 15.53 -15.68
CA ARG A 136 3.06 15.55 -16.96
C ARG A 136 3.98 15.76 -18.15
N ALA A 137 4.87 16.76 -18.09
CA ALA A 137 5.81 17.04 -19.17
C ALA A 137 6.77 15.85 -19.40
N THR A 138 7.19 15.19 -18.32
CA THR A 138 8.06 14.02 -18.38
C THR A 138 7.36 12.83 -19.05
N VAL A 139 6.13 12.51 -18.63
CA VAL A 139 5.34 11.41 -19.20
C VAL A 139 4.98 11.70 -20.65
N ALA A 140 4.58 12.93 -20.99
CA ALA A 140 4.29 13.34 -22.36
C ALA A 140 5.51 13.17 -23.28
N ARG A 141 6.70 13.57 -22.81
CA ARG A 141 7.96 13.37 -23.54
C ARG A 141 8.25 11.88 -23.75
N MET A 142 8.09 11.05 -22.71
CA MET A 142 8.30 9.60 -22.82
C MET A 142 7.35 8.96 -23.84
N MET A 143 6.06 9.34 -23.82
CA MET A 143 5.08 8.84 -24.79
C MET A 143 5.43 9.26 -26.23
N PHE A 144 5.81 10.53 -26.41
CA PHE A 144 6.26 11.05 -27.70
C PHE A 144 7.48 10.29 -28.22
N ASP A 145 8.52 10.12 -27.40
CA ASP A 145 9.74 9.40 -27.79
C ASP A 145 9.48 7.95 -28.11
N GLN A 146 8.58 7.29 -27.36
CA GLN A 146 8.20 5.91 -27.63
C GLN A 146 7.48 5.78 -28.98
N GLN A 147 6.60 6.73 -29.34
CA GLN A 147 5.93 6.76 -30.64
C GLN A 147 6.91 7.06 -31.79
N GLN A 148 7.85 7.97 -31.58
CA GLN A 148 8.87 8.32 -32.57
C GLN A 148 9.81 7.14 -32.84
N LYS A 149 10.30 6.46 -31.79
CA LYS A 149 11.11 5.24 -31.93
C LYS A 149 10.39 4.15 -32.73
N ARG A 150 9.10 3.92 -32.45
CA ARG A 150 8.28 2.94 -33.20
C ARG A 150 8.10 3.30 -34.68
N THR A 151 8.10 4.59 -35.00
CA THR A 151 7.92 5.08 -36.38
C THR A 151 9.24 5.42 -37.08
N GLY A 152 10.39 5.11 -36.45
CA GLY A 152 11.72 5.42 -36.99
C GLY A 152 12.04 6.91 -37.09
N LYS A 153 11.37 7.76 -36.29
CA LYS A 153 11.54 9.21 -36.26
C LYS A 153 12.45 9.64 -35.11
N ALA A 154 13.08 10.82 -35.26
CA ALA A 154 14.02 11.38 -34.31
C ALA A 154 13.34 11.81 -32.99
N THR A 155 13.81 11.28 -31.87
CA THR A 155 13.31 11.54 -30.51
C THR A 155 13.44 13.01 -30.08
N SER A 156 12.81 13.37 -28.97
CA SER A 156 12.83 14.73 -28.41
C SER A 156 14.24 15.27 -28.15
N GLU A 157 15.19 14.42 -27.72
CA GLU A 157 16.60 14.80 -27.56
C GLU A 157 17.26 15.10 -28.92
N GLU A 158 17.06 14.25 -29.92
CA GLU A 158 17.64 14.43 -31.26
C GLU A 158 17.12 15.70 -31.95
N LEU A 159 15.87 16.08 -31.68
CA LEU A 159 15.26 17.32 -32.15
C LEU A 159 15.75 18.57 -31.41
N MET A 160 16.22 18.43 -30.16
CA MET A 160 16.82 19.54 -29.41
C MET A 160 18.24 19.87 -29.87
N TYR A 161 18.97 18.87 -30.37
CA TYR A 161 20.35 19.04 -30.88
C TYR A 161 20.43 19.46 -32.35
N THR A 162 19.30 19.66 -33.03
CA THR A 162 19.24 20.06 -34.45
C THR A 162 19.00 21.56 -34.68
N GLN A 163 19.24 22.40 -33.67
CA GLN A 163 19.28 23.87 -33.78
C GLN A 163 20.69 24.43 -33.59
#